data_AF-A0A2S8BBM2-F1
#
_entry.id   AF-A0A2S8BBM2-F1
#
_cell.length_a   1.000
_cell.length_b   1.000
_cell.length_c   1.000
_cell.angle_alpha   90.00
_cell.angle_beta   90.00
_cell.angle_gamma   90.00
#
_symmetry.space_group_name_H-M   'P 1'
#
loop_
_entity.id
_entity.type
_entity.pdbx_description
1 polymer ?
#
loop_
_entity_poly.entity_id
_entity_poly.type
_entity_poly.pdbx_seq_one_letter_code
_entity_poly.pdbx_strand_id
1 'polypeptide(L)'
;MTAAARRQQAAYRAIGAHPDWDPITRPRIPAPLLDSYDRNVDARRELLVMSRPKDTLPAWRIVAPTPAEELVGYYRHAESATGVGWAYLAAINLVETGFGRVAGVSTAGAQGPMQFLPSTFAAYGDGGDIYSPQDSIMAAGRYLAANGFVDNPDNALYRYNNSNQYVRAVDDYAAVLAADPAGFAGYYRWDVYYTTTAGDVVLPVGYSATAPIPVADYLATHPQ
;
A
#
# COMPACT_ATOMS: atom_id res chain seq x y z
N MET A 1 0.54 -18.64 9.97
CA MET A 1 0.39 -17.17 10.07
C MET A 1 -0.07 -16.51 8.77
N THR A 2 0.48 -16.85 7.59
CA THR A 2 0.05 -16.26 6.29
C THR A 2 -1.44 -16.37 6.00
N ALA A 3 -2.06 -17.54 6.20
CA ALA A 3 -3.49 -17.72 5.99
C ALA A 3 -4.36 -16.80 6.89
N ALA A 4 -3.90 -16.51 8.11
CA ALA A 4 -4.62 -15.60 9.01
C ALA A 4 -4.54 -14.15 8.53
N ALA A 5 -3.35 -13.69 8.10
CA ALA A 5 -3.18 -12.34 7.55
C ALA A 5 -4.00 -12.12 6.27
N ARG A 6 -4.06 -13.12 5.38
CA ARG A 6 -4.91 -13.05 4.17
C ARG A 6 -6.39 -12.99 4.48
N ARG A 7 -6.87 -13.80 5.44
CA ARG A 7 -8.26 -13.73 5.92
C ARG A 7 -8.58 -12.38 6.55
N GLN A 8 -7.66 -11.84 7.34
CA GLN A 8 -7.79 -10.50 7.92
C GLN A 8 -7.91 -9.44 6.83
N GLN A 9 -7.05 -9.46 5.80
CA GLN A 9 -7.13 -8.55 4.67
C GLN A 9 -8.48 -8.65 3.96
N ALA A 10 -8.91 -9.86 3.62
CA ALA A 10 -10.20 -10.09 2.97
C ALA A 10 -11.37 -9.55 3.83
N ALA A 11 -11.32 -9.74 5.15
CA ALA A 11 -12.32 -9.21 6.07
C ALA A 11 -12.35 -7.67 6.06
N TYR A 12 -11.20 -6.99 6.15
CA TYR A 12 -11.14 -5.53 6.08
C TYR A 12 -11.64 -4.99 4.73
N ARG A 13 -11.32 -5.68 3.63
CA ARG A 13 -11.83 -5.29 2.30
C ARG A 13 -13.34 -5.42 2.21
N ALA A 14 -13.91 -6.52 2.68
CA ALA A 14 -15.36 -6.74 2.70
C ALA A 14 -16.07 -5.73 3.61
N ILE A 15 -15.61 -5.56 4.85
CA ILE A 15 -16.22 -4.62 5.80
C ILE A 15 -16.10 -3.17 5.32
N GLY A 16 -14.94 -2.79 4.76
CA GLY A 16 -14.75 -1.46 4.20
C GLY A 16 -15.70 -1.13 3.04
N ALA A 17 -16.13 -2.14 2.27
CA ALA A 17 -17.11 -1.98 1.19
C ALA A 17 -18.57 -1.96 1.67
N HIS A 18 -18.84 -2.35 2.92
CA HIS A 18 -20.18 -2.47 3.50
C HIS A 18 -20.29 -1.72 4.84
N PRO A 19 -20.36 -0.37 4.82
CA PRO A 19 -20.51 0.42 6.05
C PRO A 19 -21.77 0.10 6.86
N ASP A 20 -22.80 -0.44 6.22
CA ASP A 20 -24.02 -0.93 6.86
C ASP A 20 -23.77 -2.12 7.81
N TRP A 21 -22.60 -2.79 7.71
CA TRP A 21 -22.23 -3.88 8.62
C TRP A 21 -21.62 -3.41 9.94
N ASP A 22 -21.23 -2.13 10.07
CA ASP A 22 -20.53 -1.60 11.26
C ASP A 22 -21.27 -1.85 12.58
N PRO A 23 -22.60 -1.69 12.68
CA PRO A 23 -23.35 -1.99 13.90
C PRO A 23 -23.28 -3.47 14.31
N ILE A 24 -22.90 -4.36 13.40
CA ILE A 24 -22.83 -5.81 13.60
C ILE A 24 -21.39 -6.25 13.87
N THR A 25 -20.43 -5.73 13.10
CA THR A 25 -19.04 -6.17 13.11
C THR A 25 -18.25 -5.54 14.26
N ARG A 26 -18.32 -4.21 14.40
CA ARG A 26 -17.52 -3.46 15.37
C ARG A 26 -17.74 -3.90 16.82
N PRO A 27 -18.98 -4.15 17.31
CA PRO A 27 -19.20 -4.62 18.68
C PRO A 27 -18.63 -6.01 19.00
N ARG A 28 -18.27 -6.81 17.96
CA ARG A 28 -17.70 -8.15 18.13
C ARG A 28 -16.17 -8.13 18.19
N ILE A 29 -15.54 -6.98 17.92
CA ILE A 29 -14.09 -6.84 17.96
C ILE A 29 -13.65 -6.70 19.42
N PRO A 30 -12.71 -7.53 19.90
CA PRO A 30 -12.15 -7.39 21.24
C PRO A 30 -11.60 -5.99 21.48
N ALA A 31 -11.83 -5.42 22.67
CA ALA A 31 -11.42 -4.06 22.99
C ALA A 31 -9.95 -3.73 22.67
N PRO A 32 -8.96 -4.62 22.92
CA PRO A 32 -7.56 -4.35 22.57
C PRO A 32 -7.28 -4.23 21.06
N LEU A 33 -8.19 -4.74 20.22
CA LEU A 33 -8.04 -4.73 18.77
C LEU A 33 -8.83 -3.61 18.09
N LEU A 34 -9.70 -2.89 18.82
CA LEU A 34 -10.64 -1.92 18.24
C LEU A 34 -9.93 -0.80 17.47
N ASP A 35 -8.88 -0.19 18.02
CA ASP A 35 -8.17 0.90 17.33
C ASP A 35 -7.54 0.42 16.01
N SER A 36 -6.82 -0.71 16.04
CA SER A 36 -6.27 -1.28 14.81
C SER A 36 -7.35 -1.68 13.80
N TYR A 37 -8.47 -2.22 14.27
CA TYR A 37 -9.61 -2.56 13.43
C TYR A 37 -10.19 -1.31 12.75
N ASP A 38 -10.52 -0.27 13.53
CA ASP A 38 -11.12 0.97 13.04
C ASP A 38 -10.23 1.62 11.98
N ARG A 39 -8.92 1.76 12.26
CA ARG A 39 -7.93 2.31 11.30
C ARG A 39 -7.82 1.53 10.00
N ASN A 40 -7.80 0.20 10.07
CA ASN A 40 -7.71 -0.63 8.86
C ASN A 40 -8.99 -0.53 8.01
N VAL A 41 -10.16 -0.45 8.65
CA VAL A 41 -11.44 -0.27 7.95
C VAL A 41 -11.51 1.12 7.32
N ASP A 42 -11.12 2.17 8.05
CA ASP A 42 -11.14 3.55 7.57
C ASP A 42 -10.13 3.78 6.44
N ALA A 43 -8.89 3.32 6.58
CA ALA A 43 -7.90 3.35 5.50
C ALA A 43 -8.41 2.63 4.24
N ARG A 44 -9.13 1.51 4.40
CA ARG A 44 -9.71 0.80 3.28
C ARG A 44 -10.81 1.61 2.59
N ARG A 45 -11.66 2.30 3.35
CA ARG A 45 -12.73 3.16 2.82
C ARG A 45 -12.16 4.33 2.04
N GLU A 46 -11.14 4.99 2.58
CA GLU A 46 -10.47 6.11 1.92
C GLU A 46 -9.86 5.67 0.57
N LEU A 47 -9.17 4.52 0.52
CA LEU A 47 -8.65 3.95 -0.72
C LEU A 47 -9.74 3.48 -1.70
N LEU A 48 -10.89 3.02 -1.19
CA LEU A 48 -12.03 2.64 -2.02
C LEU A 48 -12.62 3.85 -2.75
N VAL A 49 -12.72 5.00 -2.09
CA VAL A 49 -13.18 6.27 -2.70
C VAL A 49 -12.27 6.70 -3.85
N MET A 50 -10.96 6.43 -3.75
CA MET A 50 -9.98 6.72 -4.81
C MET A 50 -10.01 5.71 -5.96
N SER A 51 -10.55 4.51 -5.72
CA SER A 51 -10.54 3.41 -6.68
C SER A 51 -11.51 3.65 -7.83
N ARG A 52 -11.08 3.34 -9.05
CA ARG A 52 -11.94 3.35 -10.25
C ARG A 52 -11.98 1.94 -10.83
N PRO A 53 -13.03 1.15 -10.52
CA PRO A 53 -13.14 -0.21 -11.01
C PRO A 53 -13.09 -0.27 -12.54
N LYS A 54 -12.38 -1.26 -13.08
CA LYS A 54 -12.30 -1.54 -14.52
C LYS A 54 -12.81 -2.95 -14.82
N ASP A 55 -13.24 -3.17 -16.05
CA ASP A 55 -13.58 -4.51 -16.59
C ASP A 55 -12.36 -5.30 -17.08
N THR A 56 -11.15 -4.75 -16.87
CA THR A 56 -9.88 -5.34 -17.24
C THR A 56 -8.94 -5.39 -16.05
N LEU A 57 -8.08 -6.42 -16.01
CA LEU A 57 -6.92 -6.50 -15.13
C LEU A 57 -5.74 -5.75 -15.76
N PRO A 58 -4.83 -5.19 -14.94
CA PRO A 58 -3.75 -4.36 -15.43
C PRO A 58 -2.61 -5.17 -16.05
N ALA A 59 -1.85 -4.52 -16.92
CA ALA A 59 -0.60 -5.02 -17.49
C ALA A 59 0.55 -4.96 -16.45
N TRP A 60 0.39 -5.70 -15.37
CA TRP A 60 1.36 -5.77 -14.27
C TRP A 60 2.08 -7.10 -14.23
N ARG A 61 3.20 -7.12 -13.53
CA ARG A 61 3.80 -8.33 -13.00
C ARG A 61 3.72 -8.30 -11.48
N ILE A 62 3.22 -9.36 -10.86
CA ILE A 62 3.26 -9.51 -9.40
C ILE A 62 4.46 -10.35 -9.02
N VAL A 63 5.41 -9.74 -8.32
CA VAL A 63 6.66 -10.37 -7.87
C VAL A 63 6.65 -10.61 -6.37
N ALA A 64 7.57 -11.46 -5.89
CA ALA A 64 7.83 -11.55 -4.47
C ALA A 64 8.39 -10.21 -3.98
N PRO A 65 7.97 -9.69 -2.80
CA PRO A 65 8.57 -8.50 -2.24
C PRO A 65 10.01 -8.79 -1.79
N THR A 66 10.77 -7.72 -1.57
CA THR A 66 12.01 -7.77 -0.79
C THR A 66 11.75 -8.40 0.59
N PRO A 67 12.67 -9.22 1.13
CA PRO A 67 12.53 -9.81 2.45
C PRO A 67 12.13 -8.80 3.54
N ALA A 68 11.25 -9.23 4.43
CA ALA A 68 10.66 -8.38 5.47
C ALA A 68 11.71 -7.64 6.33
N GLU A 69 12.73 -8.35 6.80
CA GLU A 69 13.80 -7.77 7.64
C GLU A 69 14.63 -6.74 6.88
N GLU A 70 14.90 -6.99 5.61
CA GLU A 70 15.62 -6.08 4.73
C GLU A 70 14.82 -4.80 4.47
N LEU A 71 13.52 -4.91 4.18
CA LEU A 71 12.62 -3.75 4.07
C LEU A 71 12.57 -2.91 5.34
N VAL A 72 12.44 -3.56 6.50
CA VAL A 72 12.48 -2.86 7.80
C VAL A 72 13.81 -2.13 7.97
N GLY A 73 14.92 -2.76 7.60
CA GLY A 73 16.24 -2.12 7.56
C GLY A 73 16.26 -0.86 6.69
N TYR A 74 15.69 -0.90 5.48
CA TYR A 74 15.61 0.27 4.59
C TYR A 74 14.76 1.40 5.16
N TYR A 75 13.59 1.11 5.74
CA TYR A 75 12.78 2.15 6.37
C TYR A 75 13.49 2.81 7.55
N ARG A 76 14.16 2.02 8.40
CA ARG A 76 14.92 2.54 9.55
C ARG A 76 16.12 3.36 9.13
N HIS A 77 16.80 2.94 8.07
CA HIS A 77 17.91 3.71 7.51
C HIS A 77 17.43 5.05 6.96
N ALA A 78 16.34 5.08 6.20
CA ALA A 78 15.74 6.31 5.71
C ALA A 78 15.21 7.21 6.85
N GLU A 79 14.59 6.65 7.88
CA GLU A 79 14.16 7.36 9.08
C GLU A 79 15.35 8.08 9.75
N SER A 80 16.45 7.36 9.98
CA SER A 80 17.66 7.95 10.56
C SER A 80 18.26 9.06 9.70
N ALA A 81 18.16 8.97 8.37
CA ALA A 81 18.78 9.92 7.46
C ALA A 81 17.91 11.17 7.22
N THR A 82 16.59 11.04 7.34
CA THR A 82 15.63 12.06 6.86
C THR A 82 14.69 12.59 7.93
N GLY A 83 14.59 11.91 9.09
CA GLY A 83 13.63 12.23 10.14
C GLY A 83 12.19 11.79 9.85
N VAL A 84 11.94 11.15 8.70
CA VAL A 84 10.61 10.65 8.32
C VAL A 84 10.38 9.29 8.95
N GLY A 85 9.32 9.15 9.76
CA GLY A 85 9.07 7.94 10.53
C GLY A 85 9.00 6.67 9.67
N TRP A 86 9.64 5.58 10.12
CA TRP A 86 9.68 4.31 9.38
C TRP A 86 8.29 3.77 9.04
N ALA A 87 7.32 3.98 9.94
CA ALA A 87 5.94 3.53 9.80
C ALA A 87 5.24 4.22 8.62
N TYR A 88 5.53 5.49 8.37
CA TYR A 88 5.02 6.23 7.22
C TYR A 88 5.63 5.73 5.91
N LEU A 89 6.94 5.50 5.88
CA LEU A 89 7.61 4.95 4.70
C LEU A 89 7.08 3.54 4.36
N ALA A 90 6.85 2.71 5.38
CA ALA A 90 6.25 1.40 5.20
C ALA A 90 4.78 1.49 4.74
N ALA A 91 3.98 2.39 5.31
CA ALA A 91 2.59 2.61 4.90
C ALA A 91 2.49 3.09 3.44
N ILE A 92 3.36 4.00 3.01
CA ILE A 92 3.44 4.44 1.61
C ILE A 92 3.81 3.26 0.72
N ASN A 93 4.85 2.48 1.04
CA ASN A 93 5.23 1.32 0.22
C ASN A 93 4.12 0.25 0.14
N LEU A 94 3.35 0.08 1.22
CA LEU A 94 2.16 -0.77 1.22
C LEU A 94 1.09 -0.26 0.24
N VAL A 95 0.75 1.03 0.33
CA VAL A 95 -0.30 1.65 -0.49
C VAL A 95 0.09 1.72 -1.96
N GLU A 96 1.34 2.07 -2.26
CA GLU A 96 1.82 2.25 -3.64
C GLU A 96 1.92 0.92 -4.40
N THR A 97 2.52 -0.12 -3.79
CA THR A 97 2.86 -1.35 -4.52
C THR A 97 2.72 -2.65 -3.72
N GLY A 98 2.15 -2.59 -2.51
CA GLY A 98 2.10 -3.76 -1.62
C GLY A 98 3.49 -4.24 -1.24
N PHE A 99 4.39 -3.32 -0.90
CA PHE A 99 5.80 -3.58 -0.59
C PHE A 99 6.64 -4.04 -1.80
N GLY A 100 6.45 -3.41 -2.95
CA GLY A 100 7.17 -3.71 -4.19
C GLY A 100 6.65 -4.94 -4.95
N ARG A 101 5.53 -5.54 -4.52
CA ARG A 101 4.93 -6.69 -5.23
C ARG A 101 4.41 -6.31 -6.60
N VAL A 102 3.83 -5.13 -6.73
CA VAL A 102 3.33 -4.63 -8.02
C VAL A 102 4.50 -4.07 -8.81
N ALA A 103 5.06 -4.88 -9.72
CA ALA A 103 6.05 -4.44 -10.69
C ALA A 103 5.32 -4.02 -11.97
N GLY A 104 4.94 -2.75 -12.04
CA GLY A 104 4.27 -2.16 -13.19
C GLY A 104 4.47 -0.65 -13.24
N VAL A 105 4.30 -0.07 -14.42
CA VAL A 105 4.28 1.39 -14.58
C VAL A 105 2.83 1.85 -14.42
N SER A 106 2.58 2.88 -13.60
CA SER A 106 1.24 3.43 -13.46
C SER A 106 0.81 4.13 -14.75
N THR A 107 -0.49 4.43 -14.88
CA THR A 107 -1.00 5.21 -16.01
C THR A 107 -0.40 6.62 -16.08
N ALA A 108 0.06 7.16 -14.95
CA ALA A 108 0.74 8.46 -14.88
C ALA A 108 2.25 8.36 -15.17
N GLY A 109 2.78 7.16 -15.44
CA GLY A 109 4.20 6.93 -15.69
C GLY A 109 5.04 6.73 -14.43
N ALA A 110 4.41 6.56 -13.26
CA ALA A 110 5.11 6.32 -12.01
C ALA A 110 5.65 4.89 -11.90
N GLN A 111 6.83 4.73 -11.30
CA GLN A 111 7.66 3.51 -11.36
C GLN A 111 8.27 3.18 -10.00
N GLY A 112 8.69 1.92 -9.85
CA GLY A 112 9.39 1.43 -8.67
C GLY A 112 8.48 1.20 -7.46
N PRO A 113 9.02 0.67 -6.35
CA PRO A 113 8.23 0.27 -5.18
C PRO A 113 7.53 1.43 -4.49
N MET A 114 8.09 2.65 -4.58
CA MET A 114 7.48 3.86 -4.03
C MET A 114 6.71 4.69 -5.08
N GLN A 115 6.49 4.13 -6.28
CA GLN A 115 5.72 4.74 -7.38
C GLN A 115 6.09 6.21 -7.65
N PHE A 116 7.36 6.46 -7.90
CA PHE A 116 7.83 7.79 -8.27
C PHE A 116 7.63 8.08 -9.76
N LEU A 117 7.28 9.33 -10.09
CA LEU A 117 7.56 9.85 -11.44
C LEU A 117 9.09 9.93 -11.64
N PRO A 118 9.62 9.56 -12.82
CA PRO A 118 11.07 9.61 -13.07
C PRO A 118 11.71 10.97 -12.80
N SER A 119 11.01 12.07 -13.10
CA SER A 119 11.48 13.42 -12.83
C SER A 119 11.58 13.72 -11.32
N THR A 120 10.60 13.27 -10.54
CA THR A 120 10.64 13.38 -9.08
C THR A 120 11.78 12.54 -8.53
N PHE A 121 11.93 11.29 -8.97
CA PHE A 121 13.04 10.45 -8.53
C PHE A 121 14.39 11.04 -8.90
N ALA A 122 14.56 11.66 -10.07
CA ALA A 122 15.81 12.32 -10.43
C ALA A 122 16.21 13.44 -9.45
N ALA A 123 15.24 14.10 -8.81
CA ALA A 123 15.49 15.16 -7.84
C ALA A 123 15.84 14.63 -6.43
N TYR A 124 15.31 13.48 -6.03
CA TYR A 124 15.42 12.97 -4.64
C TYR A 124 16.17 11.62 -4.51
N GLY A 125 16.42 10.95 -5.63
CA GLY A 125 17.05 9.64 -5.73
C GLY A 125 18.56 9.66 -5.63
N ASP A 126 19.20 10.83 -5.72
CA ASP A 126 20.66 11.01 -5.50
C ASP A 126 21.52 10.08 -6.38
N GLY A 127 21.10 9.91 -7.64
CA GLY A 127 21.77 9.03 -8.60
C GLY A 127 21.54 7.53 -8.40
N GLY A 128 20.68 7.13 -7.47
CA GLY A 128 20.29 5.73 -7.25
C GLY A 128 19.37 5.15 -8.33
N ASP A 129 18.87 3.94 -8.10
CA ASP A 129 17.95 3.24 -9.01
C ASP A 129 16.50 3.33 -8.51
N ILE A 130 15.59 3.86 -9.34
CA ILE A 130 14.16 3.97 -9.01
C ILE A 130 13.52 2.60 -8.71
N TYR A 131 14.05 1.53 -9.28
CA TYR A 131 13.58 0.17 -9.08
C TYR A 131 14.22 -0.52 -7.87
N SER A 132 15.30 0.03 -7.30
CA SER A 132 15.91 -0.46 -6.06
C SER A 132 15.01 -0.10 -4.88
N PRO A 133 14.54 -1.09 -4.08
CA PRO A 133 13.75 -0.82 -2.89
C PRO A 133 14.45 0.14 -1.92
N GLN A 134 15.74 -0.04 -1.69
CA GLN A 134 16.52 0.83 -0.81
C GLN A 134 16.53 2.27 -1.30
N ASP A 135 16.87 2.49 -2.57
CA ASP A 135 17.04 3.84 -3.13
C ASP A 135 15.69 4.54 -3.26
N SER A 136 14.65 3.81 -3.68
CA SER A 136 13.27 4.32 -3.77
C SER A 136 12.72 4.74 -2.40
N ILE A 137 12.94 3.93 -1.35
CA ILE A 137 12.55 4.26 0.03
C ILE A 137 13.33 5.47 0.55
N MET A 138 14.65 5.55 0.29
CA MET A 138 15.46 6.70 0.68
C MET A 138 15.02 7.98 -0.05
N ALA A 139 14.69 7.87 -1.34
CA ALA A 139 14.14 8.98 -2.13
C ALA A 139 12.79 9.46 -1.56
N ALA A 140 11.93 8.55 -1.12
CA ALA A 140 10.67 8.89 -0.42
C ALA A 140 10.91 9.64 0.88
N GLY A 141 11.86 9.19 1.71
CA GLY A 141 12.26 9.91 2.92
C GLY A 141 12.75 11.33 2.61
N ARG A 142 13.63 11.50 1.63
CA ARG A 142 14.14 12.82 1.23
C ARG A 142 13.05 13.72 0.66
N TYR A 143 12.16 13.17 -0.17
CA TYR A 143 11.02 13.90 -0.72
C TYR A 143 10.11 14.42 0.38
N LEU A 144 9.72 13.57 1.33
CA LEU A 144 8.83 13.94 2.43
C LEU A 144 9.50 14.97 3.35
N ALA A 145 10.77 14.76 3.71
CA ALA A 145 11.54 15.71 4.51
C ALA A 145 11.62 17.09 3.84
N ALA A 146 11.91 17.15 2.54
CA ALA A 146 11.94 18.40 1.77
C ALA A 146 10.59 19.11 1.69
N ASN A 147 9.48 18.37 1.87
CA ASN A 147 8.12 18.91 1.93
C ASN A 147 7.63 19.18 3.37
N GLY A 148 8.55 19.22 4.34
CA GLY A 148 8.26 19.65 5.71
C GLY A 148 7.59 18.58 6.57
N PHE A 149 7.84 17.29 6.31
CA PHE A 149 7.20 16.19 7.04
C PHE A 149 7.28 16.31 8.56
N VAL A 150 8.41 16.76 9.11
CA VAL A 150 8.58 16.90 10.57
C VAL A 150 7.59 17.90 11.18
N ASP A 151 7.29 18.98 10.47
CA ASP A 151 6.40 20.05 10.94
C ASP A 151 4.94 19.82 10.54
N ASN A 152 4.72 19.23 9.36
CA ASN A 152 3.40 18.99 8.79
C ASN A 152 3.38 17.70 7.93
N PRO A 153 3.25 16.52 8.56
CA PRO A 153 3.17 15.23 7.87
C PRO A 153 2.06 15.19 6.81
N ASP A 154 0.85 15.66 7.15
CA ASP A 154 -0.31 15.65 6.27
C ASP A 154 -0.04 16.40 4.97
N ASN A 155 0.55 17.59 5.04
CA ASN A 155 0.91 18.36 3.86
C ASN A 155 2.01 17.65 3.04
N ALA A 156 3.02 17.07 3.69
CA ALA A 156 4.08 16.33 2.99
C ALA A 156 3.51 15.11 2.24
N LEU A 157 2.59 14.37 2.86
CA LEU A 157 1.86 13.26 2.23
C LEU A 157 0.95 13.75 1.10
N TYR A 158 0.26 14.88 1.28
CA TYR A 158 -0.55 15.47 0.22
C TYR A 158 0.29 15.88 -0.99
N ARG A 159 1.52 16.35 -0.77
CA ARG A 159 2.47 16.64 -1.87
C ARG A 159 2.88 15.36 -2.60
N TYR A 160 3.08 14.27 -1.86
CA TYR A 160 3.38 12.95 -2.41
C TYR A 160 2.25 12.47 -3.34
N ASN A 161 1.01 12.60 -2.88
CA ASN A 161 -0.19 12.30 -3.65
C ASN A 161 -1.30 13.31 -3.29
N ASN A 162 -1.76 14.10 -4.26
CA ASN A 162 -2.72 15.22 -4.08
C ASN A 162 -4.15 14.74 -3.73
N SER A 163 -4.31 13.96 -2.68
CA SER A 163 -5.56 13.37 -2.21
C SER A 163 -5.58 13.31 -0.68
N ASN A 164 -6.61 13.91 -0.08
CA ASN A 164 -6.81 13.81 1.38
C ASN A 164 -7.18 12.39 1.81
N GLN A 165 -7.79 11.61 0.92
CA GLN A 165 -8.07 10.18 1.14
C GLN A 165 -6.75 9.41 1.27
N TYR A 166 -5.77 9.69 0.39
CA TYR A 166 -4.44 9.09 0.48
C TYR A 166 -3.75 9.41 1.81
N VAL A 167 -3.75 10.69 2.20
CA VAL A 167 -3.18 11.16 3.47
C VAL A 167 -3.76 10.35 4.64
N ARG A 168 -5.10 10.33 4.77
CA ARG A 168 -5.78 9.60 5.85
C ARG A 168 -5.47 8.10 5.85
N ALA A 169 -5.50 7.46 4.68
CA ALA A 169 -5.19 6.04 4.57
C ALA A 169 -3.74 5.72 5.00
N VAL A 170 -2.77 6.55 4.60
CA VAL A 170 -1.37 6.39 5.00
C VAL A 170 -1.21 6.65 6.49
N ASP A 171 -1.83 7.68 7.05
CA ASP A 171 -1.82 7.97 8.49
C ASP A 171 -2.36 6.79 9.30
N ASP A 172 -3.50 6.21 8.89
CA ASP A 172 -4.11 5.09 9.59
C ASP A 172 -3.22 3.83 9.56
N TYR A 173 -2.65 3.49 8.40
CA TYR A 173 -1.69 2.38 8.32
C TYR A 173 -0.41 2.65 9.12
N ALA A 174 0.11 3.87 9.07
CA ALA A 174 1.30 4.28 9.82
C ALA A 174 1.03 4.22 11.34
N ALA A 175 -0.14 4.63 11.80
CA ALA A 175 -0.54 4.56 13.20
C ALA A 175 -0.61 3.11 13.71
N VAL A 176 -1.16 2.18 12.91
CA VAL A 176 -1.15 0.74 13.25
C VAL A 176 0.28 0.22 13.37
N LEU A 177 1.14 0.56 12.41
CA LEU A 177 2.55 0.14 12.40
C LEU A 177 3.36 0.72 13.56
N ALA A 178 3.08 1.96 13.94
CA ALA A 178 3.73 2.64 15.06
C ALA A 178 3.30 2.06 16.41
N ALA A 179 2.01 1.70 16.56
CA ALA A 179 1.46 1.13 17.78
C ALA A 179 1.91 -0.31 18.03
N ASP A 180 2.01 -1.12 16.96
CA ASP A 180 2.47 -2.50 17.04
C ASP A 180 3.34 -2.87 15.82
N PRO A 181 4.66 -2.99 15.99
CA PRO A 181 5.55 -3.44 14.92
C PRO A 181 5.19 -4.82 14.35
N ALA A 182 4.47 -5.69 15.08
CA ALA A 182 3.96 -6.95 14.55
C ALA A 182 2.88 -6.74 13.47
N GLY A 183 2.24 -5.56 13.43
CA GLY A 183 1.36 -5.12 12.35
C GLY A 183 2.04 -5.18 10.98
N PHE A 184 3.34 -4.85 10.92
CA PHE A 184 4.12 -4.98 9.68
C PHE A 184 4.12 -6.43 9.16
N ALA A 185 4.27 -7.40 10.06
CA ALA A 185 4.27 -8.80 9.67
C ALA A 185 2.88 -9.26 9.15
N GLY A 186 1.80 -8.65 9.61
CA GLY A 186 0.45 -8.83 9.06
C GLY A 186 0.34 -8.29 7.65
N TYR A 187 0.61 -7.00 7.46
CA TYR A 187 0.57 -6.32 6.16
C TYR A 187 1.52 -6.94 5.16
N TYR A 188 2.72 -7.32 5.58
CA TYR A 188 3.70 -7.97 4.70
C TYR A 188 3.19 -9.30 4.15
N ARG A 189 2.17 -9.94 4.74
CA ARG A 189 1.59 -11.20 4.26
C ARG A 189 0.28 -11.02 3.50
N TRP A 190 -0.15 -9.78 3.29
CA TRP A 190 -1.28 -9.45 2.45
C TRP A 190 -0.98 -9.72 0.98
N ASP A 191 -2.02 -10.10 0.24
CA ASP A 191 -1.97 -10.32 -1.20
C ASP A 191 -2.22 -9.01 -1.95
N VAL A 192 -1.90 -9.02 -3.25
CA VAL A 192 -2.25 -7.93 -4.15
C VAL A 192 -3.69 -8.14 -4.61
N TYR A 193 -4.54 -7.15 -4.33
CA TYR A 193 -5.91 -7.10 -4.84
C TYR A 193 -6.05 -5.98 -5.86
N TYR A 194 -6.76 -6.26 -6.94
CA TYR A 194 -7.14 -5.29 -7.94
C TYR A 194 -8.67 -5.16 -8.00
N THR A 195 -9.18 -3.93 -7.82
CA THR A 195 -10.62 -3.66 -7.83
C THR A 195 -11.14 -3.63 -9.26
N THR A 196 -12.09 -4.50 -9.62
CA THR A 196 -12.71 -4.58 -10.94
C THR A 196 -14.23 -4.38 -10.88
N THR A 197 -14.88 -4.26 -12.04
CA THR A 197 -16.35 -4.27 -12.14
C THR A 197 -16.97 -5.61 -11.75
N ALA A 198 -16.20 -6.70 -11.74
CA ALA A 198 -16.61 -8.02 -11.23
C ALA A 198 -16.32 -8.20 -9.73
N GLY A 199 -15.85 -7.15 -9.04
CA GLY A 199 -15.41 -7.19 -7.66
C GLY A 199 -13.89 -7.19 -7.50
N ASP A 200 -13.44 -7.45 -6.29
CA ASP A 200 -12.02 -7.56 -5.97
C ASP A 200 -11.40 -8.83 -6.56
N VAL A 201 -10.28 -8.70 -7.26
CA VAL A 201 -9.55 -9.84 -7.84
C VAL A 201 -8.17 -9.95 -7.21
N VAL A 202 -7.84 -11.12 -6.63
CA VAL A 202 -6.50 -11.41 -6.12
C VAL A 202 -5.56 -11.70 -7.29
N LEU A 203 -4.44 -10.98 -7.34
CA LEU A 203 -3.34 -11.22 -8.28
C LEU A 203 -2.18 -11.89 -7.54
N PRO A 204 -1.96 -13.21 -7.72
CA PRO A 204 -0.91 -13.92 -6.99
C PRO A 204 0.49 -13.57 -7.51
N VAL A 205 1.51 -13.79 -6.68
CA VAL A 205 2.90 -13.79 -7.15
C VAL A 205 3.03 -14.74 -8.33
N GLY A 206 3.60 -14.26 -9.42
CA GLY A 206 3.66 -14.96 -10.71
C GLY A 206 2.63 -14.50 -11.74
N TYR A 207 1.61 -13.74 -11.35
CA TYR A 207 0.76 -13.03 -12.32
C TYR A 207 1.62 -12.13 -13.20
N SER A 208 1.42 -12.19 -14.51
CA SER A 208 2.16 -11.39 -15.49
C SER A 208 1.32 -11.16 -16.73
N ALA A 209 1.06 -9.89 -17.04
CA ALA A 209 0.37 -9.47 -18.25
C ALA A 209 1.11 -8.30 -18.89
N THR A 210 1.29 -8.35 -20.21
CA THR A 210 1.94 -7.27 -20.99
C THR A 210 0.95 -6.26 -21.57
N ALA A 211 -0.35 -6.59 -21.54
CA ALA A 211 -1.46 -5.73 -21.92
C ALA A 211 -2.65 -6.00 -20.97
N PRO A 212 -3.59 -5.04 -20.83
CA PRO A 212 -4.79 -5.28 -20.04
C PRO A 212 -5.57 -6.50 -20.54
N ILE A 213 -6.05 -7.32 -19.62
CA ILE A 213 -6.81 -8.55 -19.91
C ILE A 213 -8.24 -8.40 -19.38
N PRO A 214 -9.29 -8.76 -20.15
CA PRO A 214 -10.66 -8.75 -19.63
C PRO A 214 -10.77 -9.57 -18.34
N VAL A 215 -11.43 -9.01 -17.32
CA VAL A 215 -11.54 -9.67 -16.01
C VAL A 215 -12.29 -11.00 -16.11
N ALA A 216 -13.31 -11.07 -16.99
CA ALA A 216 -14.09 -12.28 -17.21
C ALA A 216 -13.23 -13.44 -17.73
N ASP A 217 -12.29 -13.17 -18.64
CA ASP A 217 -11.40 -14.19 -19.21
C ASP A 217 -10.43 -14.73 -18.16
N TYR A 218 -9.92 -13.85 -17.30
CA TYR A 218 -9.05 -14.27 -16.20
C TYR A 218 -9.80 -15.15 -15.20
N LEU A 219 -10.99 -14.72 -14.76
CA LEU A 219 -11.81 -15.45 -13.78
C LEU A 219 -12.33 -16.78 -14.31
N ALA A 220 -12.53 -16.94 -15.62
CA ALA A 220 -12.91 -18.21 -16.23
C ALA A 220 -11.87 -19.33 -16.01
N THR A 221 -10.61 -18.96 -15.83
CA THR A 221 -9.49 -19.90 -15.60
C THR A 221 -8.93 -19.83 -14.17
N HIS A 222 -9.30 -18.80 -13.40
CA HIS A 222 -8.85 -18.55 -12.03
C HIS A 222 -10.05 -18.21 -11.12
N PRO A 223 -10.94 -19.17 -10.85
CA PRO A 223 -12.07 -18.96 -9.95
C PRO A 223 -11.58 -18.63 -8.53
N GLN A 224 -12.29 -17.73 -7.83
CA GLN A 224 -11.95 -17.24 -6.50
C GLN A 224 -12.79 -17.85 -5.39
#